data_AF-K2RT17-F1
#
_entry.id   AF-K2RT17-F1
#
_cell.length_a   1.000
_cell.length_b   1.000
_cell.length_c   1.000
_cell.angle_alpha   90.00
_cell.angle_beta   90.00
_cell.angle_gamma   90.00
#
_symmetry.space_group_name_H-M   'P 1'
#
loop_
_entity.id
_entity.type
_entity.pdbx_description
1 polymer ?
#
loop_
_entity_poly.entity_id
_entity_poly.type
_entity_poly.pdbx_seq_one_letter_code
_entity_poly.pdbx_strand_id
1 'polypeptide(L)'
;MGIKKFIKKFFDNLEIYEDQYHGTKYKKEIYISITQFLDNKTEINAYNVYKAFFEAYWIGIQDEVNPFLELTQRMKNFEEFNGKLLENHRDHYIHTVFVFLLGLSIFAENTNYRKIFSEYALDKSKYPDFYDTPNEEFFYRWGLSALFHDIAYPLEIIIKQTNEYIKFVSEYSDTIGETGINIKLSTNNSFFNLPILKPRSESKDRFNAKYNKFQSRFLDNSISLLAYTLYENFNLNLHEIKNNLDNFVENMNENNRIDHGFFSAIIMLKWYHYLIKRTNWNPAYFYFPILDSSSSILLHNYYKHTLMEDPFNLSQIRARQHPIAYLLILCDELQEWNREGYGKMDIKDDAPTDFDLFIDELELKIKYKYLQKTNNNDFLKEKHEKISSIVKINDIFKNGIKIE
;
A
#
# COMPACT_ATOMS: atom_id res chain seq x y z
N MET A 1 6.57 9.06 24.04
CA MET A 1 5.11 9.25 23.84
C MET A 1 4.65 8.10 22.95
N GLY A 2 3.55 7.41 23.22
CA GLY A 2 3.19 6.21 22.44
C GLY A 2 2.34 6.53 21.19
N ILE A 3 2.34 5.62 20.21
CA ILE A 3 1.51 5.68 18.98
C ILE A 3 0.03 5.99 19.27
N LYS A 4 -0.53 5.46 20.37
CA LYS A 4 -1.91 5.74 20.82
C LYS A 4 -2.23 7.24 20.93
N LYS A 5 -1.27 8.07 21.36
CA LYS A 5 -1.46 9.51 21.48
C LYS A 5 -1.65 10.16 20.09
N PHE A 6 -0.83 9.76 19.13
CA PHE A 6 -0.88 10.27 17.76
C PHE A 6 -2.18 9.84 17.07
N ILE A 7 -2.58 8.58 17.24
CA ILE A 7 -3.87 8.08 16.75
C ILE A 7 -5.02 8.87 17.36
N LYS A 8 -5.05 9.06 18.68
CA LYS A 8 -6.09 9.87 19.33
C LYS A 8 -6.14 11.28 18.73
N LYS A 9 -4.99 11.95 18.56
CA LYS A 9 -4.93 13.29 17.96
C LYS A 9 -5.45 13.31 16.52
N PHE A 10 -5.15 12.29 15.72
CA PHE A 10 -5.70 12.16 14.37
C PHE A 10 -7.23 12.09 14.42
N PHE A 11 -7.78 11.18 15.23
CA PHE A 11 -9.23 10.97 15.34
C PHE A 11 -9.95 12.13 16.03
N ASP A 12 -9.32 12.87 16.93
CA ASP A 12 -9.91 14.09 17.49
C ASP A 12 -10.23 15.12 16.38
N ASN A 13 -9.42 15.12 15.29
CA ASN A 13 -9.57 16.02 14.14
C ASN A 13 -10.17 15.35 12.89
N LEU A 14 -10.46 14.05 12.92
CA LEU A 14 -11.08 13.35 11.79
C LEU A 14 -12.57 13.65 11.78
N GLU A 15 -13.08 14.05 10.62
CA GLU A 15 -14.50 14.14 10.33
C GLU A 15 -14.80 13.11 9.24
N ILE A 16 -15.92 12.40 9.36
CA ILE A 16 -16.37 11.44 8.34
C ILE A 16 -17.70 11.94 7.80
N TYR A 17 -17.78 12.10 6.48
CA TYR A 17 -18.97 12.59 5.78
C TYR A 17 -20.22 11.78 6.16
N GLU A 18 -20.11 10.45 6.11
CA GLU A 18 -21.21 9.54 6.46
C GLU A 18 -21.69 9.69 7.91
N ASP A 19 -20.81 10.04 8.86
CA ASP A 19 -21.19 10.27 10.25
C ASP A 19 -21.97 11.58 10.39
N GLN A 20 -21.58 12.62 9.64
CA GLN A 20 -22.19 13.95 9.68
C GLN A 20 -23.55 14.01 8.97
N TYR A 21 -23.67 13.34 7.81
CA TYR A 21 -24.83 13.48 6.92
C TYR A 21 -25.78 12.28 6.94
N HIS A 22 -25.29 11.10 7.34
CA HIS A 22 -26.08 9.85 7.31
C HIS A 22 -26.27 9.20 8.68
N GLY A 23 -25.80 9.84 9.75
CA GLY A 23 -26.03 9.40 11.13
C GLY A 23 -25.32 8.09 11.51
N THR A 24 -24.32 7.70 10.72
CA THR A 24 -23.46 6.55 11.01
C THR A 24 -22.48 6.88 12.14
N LYS A 25 -21.69 5.89 12.58
CA LYS A 25 -20.72 6.04 13.68
C LYS A 25 -19.37 5.45 13.33
N TYR A 26 -19.02 5.48 12.05
CA TYR A 26 -17.81 4.87 11.51
C TYR A 26 -16.55 5.40 12.18
N LYS A 27 -16.46 6.72 12.44
CA LYS A 27 -15.29 7.30 13.13
C LYS A 27 -15.05 6.63 14.47
N LYS A 28 -16.12 6.41 15.23
CA LYS A 28 -16.06 5.79 16.55
C LYS A 28 -15.70 4.31 16.45
N GLU A 29 -16.32 3.57 15.53
CA GLU A 29 -16.09 2.14 15.33
C GLU A 29 -14.66 1.83 14.91
N ILE A 30 -14.11 2.62 13.98
CA ILE A 30 -12.72 2.51 13.55
C ILE A 30 -11.77 2.83 14.72
N TYR A 31 -12.01 3.93 15.44
CA TYR A 31 -11.16 4.31 16.58
C TYR A 31 -11.13 3.23 17.68
N ILE A 32 -12.29 2.63 17.98
CA ILE A 32 -12.39 1.52 18.93
C ILE A 32 -11.59 0.31 18.44
N SER A 33 -11.76 -0.07 17.17
CA SER A 33 -11.06 -1.22 16.57
C SER A 33 -9.54 -1.04 16.61
N ILE A 34 -9.05 0.16 16.29
CA ILE A 34 -7.62 0.50 16.38
C ILE A 34 -7.13 0.46 17.83
N THR A 35 -7.91 0.99 18.77
CA THR A 35 -7.53 0.98 20.19
C THR A 35 -7.42 -0.45 20.72
N GLN A 36 -8.40 -1.30 20.38
CA GLN A 36 -8.39 -2.73 20.73
C GLN A 36 -7.19 -3.47 20.12
N PHE A 37 -6.85 -3.18 18.86
CA PHE A 37 -5.64 -3.72 18.23
C PHE A 37 -4.35 -3.26 18.93
N LEU A 38 -4.25 -1.98 19.30
CA LEU A 38 -3.08 -1.46 20.01
C LEU A 38 -3.01 -1.93 21.48
N ASP A 39 -4.12 -2.33 22.08
CA ASP A 39 -4.17 -2.98 23.39
C ASP A 39 -3.79 -4.47 23.30
N ASN A 40 -4.26 -5.15 22.25
CA ASN A 40 -4.00 -6.55 22.01
C ASN A 40 -3.83 -6.82 20.51
N LYS A 41 -2.58 -7.04 20.09
CA LYS A 41 -2.11 -7.09 18.69
C LYS A 41 -2.44 -8.44 18.02
N THR A 42 -3.69 -8.88 18.09
CA THR A 42 -4.14 -10.15 17.49
C THR A 42 -4.66 -9.93 16.07
N GLU A 43 -4.66 -11.01 15.27
CA GLU A 43 -5.26 -11.03 13.94
C GLU A 43 -6.76 -10.69 13.96
N ILE A 44 -7.50 -11.12 14.99
CA ILE A 44 -8.92 -10.79 15.13
C ILE A 44 -9.10 -9.27 15.26
N ASN A 45 -8.25 -8.62 16.05
CA ASN A 45 -8.31 -7.17 16.21
C ASN A 45 -7.80 -6.45 14.96
N ALA A 46 -6.80 -6.99 14.27
CA ALA A 46 -6.38 -6.48 12.95
C ALA A 46 -7.55 -6.54 11.96
N TYR A 47 -8.28 -7.67 11.89
CA TYR A 47 -9.47 -7.82 11.06
C TYR A 47 -10.56 -6.81 11.41
N ASN A 48 -10.76 -6.49 12.68
CA ASN A 48 -11.73 -5.46 13.06
C ASN A 48 -11.34 -4.07 12.52
N VAL A 49 -10.04 -3.75 12.42
CA VAL A 49 -9.57 -2.51 11.78
C VAL A 49 -9.89 -2.52 10.28
N TYR A 50 -9.55 -3.61 9.59
CA TYR A 50 -9.90 -3.82 8.19
C TYR A 50 -11.40 -3.65 7.94
N LYS A 51 -12.20 -4.39 8.71
CA LYS A 51 -13.66 -4.38 8.66
C LYS A 51 -14.22 -2.97 8.85
N ALA A 52 -13.87 -2.32 9.94
CA ALA A 52 -14.39 -0.98 10.25
C ALA A 52 -14.04 0.04 9.16
N PHE A 53 -12.82 -0.02 8.60
CA PHE A 53 -12.41 0.87 7.51
C PHE A 53 -13.19 0.59 6.21
N PHE A 54 -13.25 -0.67 5.78
CA PHE A 54 -13.91 -1.01 4.51
C PHE A 54 -15.43 -0.98 4.56
N GLU A 55 -16.04 -1.07 5.73
CA GLU A 55 -17.47 -0.78 5.93
C GLU A 55 -17.74 0.72 5.83
N ALA A 56 -16.89 1.56 6.44
CA ALA A 56 -17.04 3.01 6.38
C ALA A 56 -16.96 3.60 4.97
N TYR A 57 -16.13 2.99 4.11
CA TYR A 57 -15.89 3.42 2.73
C TYR A 57 -16.40 2.43 1.69
N TRP A 58 -17.46 1.69 2.01
CA TRP A 58 -18.02 0.66 1.14
C TRP A 58 -18.76 1.26 -0.08
N ILE A 59 -18.31 0.94 -1.29
CA ILE A 59 -18.94 1.37 -2.57
C ILE A 59 -19.82 0.27 -3.18
N GLY A 60 -20.07 -0.83 -2.46
CA GLY A 60 -20.83 -1.96 -2.99
C GLY A 60 -22.32 -1.97 -2.62
N ILE A 61 -22.93 -3.13 -2.80
CA ILE A 61 -24.36 -3.35 -2.55
C ILE A 61 -24.51 -3.81 -1.10
N GLN A 62 -25.47 -3.23 -0.36
CA GLN A 62 -25.63 -3.45 1.08
C GLN A 62 -25.86 -4.92 1.46
N ASP A 63 -26.48 -5.72 0.59
CA ASP A 63 -26.79 -7.14 0.85
C ASP A 63 -25.68 -8.11 0.38
N GLU A 64 -24.56 -7.59 -0.11
CA GLU A 64 -23.46 -8.40 -0.62
C GLU A 64 -22.23 -8.38 0.28
N VAL A 65 -21.49 -9.49 0.26
CA VAL A 65 -20.20 -9.60 0.94
C VAL A 65 -19.22 -8.62 0.31
N ASN A 66 -18.56 -7.82 1.14
CA ASN A 66 -17.50 -6.94 0.69
C ASN A 66 -16.30 -7.80 0.23
N PRO A 67 -15.98 -7.82 -1.08
CA PRO A 67 -14.95 -8.69 -1.62
C PRO A 67 -13.58 -8.31 -1.07
N PHE A 68 -13.35 -7.03 -0.71
CA PHE A 68 -12.11 -6.58 -0.07
C PHE A 68 -11.91 -7.24 1.31
N LEU A 69 -12.97 -7.40 2.09
CA LEU A 69 -12.92 -8.12 3.36
C LEU A 69 -12.72 -9.62 3.16
N GLU A 70 -13.34 -10.20 2.14
CA GLU A 70 -13.13 -11.60 1.80
C GLU A 70 -11.69 -11.86 1.34
N LEU A 71 -11.11 -10.96 0.55
CA LEU A 71 -9.75 -11.10 0.04
C LEU A 71 -8.70 -11.03 1.14
N THR A 72 -8.85 -10.09 2.07
CA THR A 72 -7.95 -9.94 3.21
C THR A 72 -7.99 -11.19 4.10
N GLN A 73 -9.15 -11.80 4.30
CA GLN A 73 -9.27 -13.09 4.99
C GLN A 73 -8.64 -14.25 4.22
N ARG A 74 -8.86 -14.32 2.89
CA ARG A 74 -8.25 -15.34 2.04
C ARG A 74 -6.71 -15.23 2.03
N MET A 75 -6.17 -14.02 1.97
CA MET A 75 -4.75 -13.74 2.07
C MET A 75 -4.20 -14.23 3.41
N LYS A 76 -4.83 -13.80 4.52
CA LYS A 76 -4.46 -14.23 5.87
C LYS A 76 -4.38 -15.76 5.97
N ASN A 77 -5.46 -16.46 5.61
CA ASN A 77 -5.50 -17.92 5.65
C ASN A 77 -4.37 -18.52 4.79
N PHE A 78 -4.09 -17.94 3.63
CA PHE A 78 -3.02 -18.42 2.77
C PHE A 78 -1.64 -18.32 3.44
N GLU A 79 -1.34 -17.21 4.11
CA GLU A 79 -0.06 -17.00 4.82
C GLU A 79 0.12 -17.99 5.97
N GLU A 80 -0.91 -18.15 6.82
CA GLU A 80 -0.89 -19.08 7.96
C GLU A 80 -0.62 -20.53 7.53
N PHE A 81 -1.27 -21.00 6.45
CA PHE A 81 -1.15 -22.39 6.01
C PHE A 81 0.13 -22.66 5.23
N ASN A 82 0.60 -21.69 4.44
CA ASN A 82 1.71 -21.94 3.51
C ASN A 82 3.05 -21.47 4.08
N GLY A 83 3.09 -20.52 5.03
CA GLY A 83 4.33 -19.93 5.54
C GLY A 83 5.43 -20.89 6.00
N LYS A 84 5.06 -22.08 6.48
CA LYS A 84 5.95 -23.10 7.07
C LYS A 84 7.01 -23.68 6.14
N LEU A 85 6.87 -23.49 4.82
CA LEU A 85 7.82 -24.00 3.84
C LEU A 85 8.98 -23.03 3.54
N LEU A 86 8.80 -21.74 3.82
CA LEU A 86 9.82 -20.72 3.54
C LEU A 86 10.83 -20.61 4.70
N GLU A 87 12.06 -20.19 4.41
CA GLU A 87 13.09 -19.96 5.44
C GLU A 87 12.77 -18.74 6.28
N ASN A 88 12.40 -17.62 5.63
CA ASN A 88 12.00 -16.35 6.22
C ASN A 88 10.60 -15.97 5.70
N HIS A 89 9.56 -16.09 6.51
CA HIS A 89 8.22 -15.62 6.18
C HIS A 89 7.59 -14.99 7.42
N ARG A 90 7.05 -13.79 7.25
CA ARG A 90 6.56 -12.97 8.34
C ARG A 90 5.12 -12.57 8.08
N ASP A 91 4.34 -12.40 9.14
CA ASP A 91 2.95 -11.93 9.05
C ASP A 91 2.85 -10.58 8.31
N HIS A 92 2.11 -10.54 7.19
CA HIS A 92 1.81 -9.30 6.45
C HIS A 92 0.47 -8.68 6.90
N TYR A 93 -0.38 -9.45 7.59
CA TYR A 93 -1.72 -9.05 7.98
C TYR A 93 -1.76 -8.03 9.14
N ILE A 94 -0.93 -8.23 10.16
CA ILE A 94 -0.71 -7.32 11.29
C ILE A 94 0.22 -6.17 10.86
N HIS A 95 1.19 -6.48 9.99
CA HIS A 95 2.15 -5.53 9.44
C HIS A 95 1.44 -4.35 8.76
N THR A 96 0.55 -4.62 7.81
CA THR A 96 -0.24 -3.59 7.09
C THR A 96 -1.03 -2.68 8.02
N VAL A 97 -1.58 -3.21 9.12
CA VAL A 97 -2.29 -2.40 10.13
C VAL A 97 -1.29 -1.48 10.83
N PHE A 98 -0.10 -1.94 11.21
CA PHE A 98 0.92 -1.05 11.76
C PHE A 98 1.41 0.00 10.77
N VAL A 99 1.63 -0.37 9.50
CA VAL A 99 1.94 0.58 8.42
C VAL A 99 0.87 1.66 8.38
N PHE A 100 -0.41 1.28 8.33
CA PHE A 100 -1.53 2.20 8.37
C PHE A 100 -1.46 3.15 9.58
N LEU A 101 -1.23 2.65 10.78
CA LEU A 101 -1.15 3.47 12.00
C LEU A 101 0.07 4.41 12.03
N LEU A 102 1.20 4.03 11.46
CA LEU A 102 2.37 4.90 11.32
C LEU A 102 2.05 6.09 10.43
N GLY A 103 1.39 5.87 9.29
CA GLY A 103 1.02 6.96 8.40
C GLY A 103 0.03 7.95 9.02
N LEU A 104 -0.97 7.44 9.78
CA LEU A 104 -1.86 8.30 10.57
C LEU A 104 -1.08 9.14 11.60
N SER A 105 -0.07 8.53 12.23
CA SER A 105 0.76 9.20 13.23
C SER A 105 1.62 10.32 12.62
N ILE A 106 2.25 10.06 11.47
CA ILE A 106 3.02 11.06 10.73
C ILE A 106 2.13 12.20 10.27
N PHE A 107 0.97 11.89 9.68
CA PHE A 107 0.04 12.93 9.26
C PHE A 107 -0.50 13.76 10.43
N ALA A 108 -0.76 13.17 11.60
CA ALA A 108 -1.25 13.89 12.77
C ALA A 108 -0.20 14.84 13.40
N GLU A 109 1.08 14.49 13.32
CA GLU A 109 2.15 15.25 13.98
C GLU A 109 2.88 16.21 13.05
N ASN A 110 3.10 15.88 11.78
CA ASN A 110 3.98 16.66 10.92
C ASN A 110 3.20 17.61 9.99
N THR A 111 3.26 18.92 10.25
CA THR A 111 2.61 19.96 9.41
C THR A 111 3.17 20.01 7.99
N ASN A 112 4.46 19.75 7.82
CA ASN A 112 5.11 19.82 6.52
C ASN A 112 4.56 18.73 5.57
N TYR A 113 4.40 17.49 6.07
CA TYR A 113 3.75 16.43 5.31
C TYR A 113 2.30 16.78 4.98
N ARG A 114 1.51 17.28 5.95
CA ARG A 114 0.12 17.71 5.69
C ARG A 114 0.04 18.77 4.59
N LYS A 115 0.95 19.75 4.62
CA LYS A 115 1.03 20.80 3.59
C LYS A 115 1.32 20.21 2.21
N ILE A 116 2.32 19.33 2.12
CA ILE A 116 2.66 18.64 0.86
C ILE A 116 1.47 17.84 0.33
N PHE A 117 0.78 17.10 1.20
CA PHE A 117 -0.42 16.37 0.83
C PHE A 117 -1.54 17.30 0.35
N SER A 118 -1.80 18.41 1.05
CA SER A 118 -2.82 19.38 0.65
C SER A 118 -2.53 20.01 -0.71
N GLU A 119 -1.27 20.37 -0.98
CA GLU A 119 -0.85 20.93 -2.28
C GLU A 119 -1.00 19.92 -3.42
N TYR A 120 -0.88 18.62 -3.13
CA TYR A 120 -0.99 17.54 -4.12
C TYR A 120 -2.45 17.10 -4.37
N ALA A 121 -3.19 16.77 -3.32
CA ALA A 121 -4.49 16.10 -3.40
C ALA A 121 -5.70 17.04 -3.26
N LEU A 122 -5.55 18.19 -2.61
CA LEU A 122 -6.68 19.10 -2.26
C LEU A 122 -6.77 20.30 -3.19
N ASP A 123 -6.49 20.08 -4.47
CA ASP A 123 -6.61 21.08 -5.52
C ASP A 123 -7.97 20.95 -6.21
N LYS A 124 -8.91 21.85 -5.87
CA LYS A 124 -10.25 21.88 -6.48
C LYS A 124 -10.22 22.18 -7.98
N SER A 125 -9.11 22.66 -8.53
CA SER A 125 -8.97 22.80 -9.99
C SER A 125 -8.70 21.47 -10.69
N LYS A 126 -8.15 20.48 -9.96
CA LYS A 126 -7.84 19.12 -10.44
C LYS A 126 -8.95 18.13 -10.12
N TYR A 127 -9.32 18.03 -8.84
CA TYR A 127 -10.31 17.08 -8.36
C TYR A 127 -11.32 17.80 -7.47
N PRO A 128 -12.45 18.29 -8.01
CA PRO A 128 -13.38 19.07 -7.21
C PRO A 128 -14.41 18.22 -6.44
N ASP A 129 -14.23 16.88 -6.36
CA ASP A 129 -15.09 15.95 -5.60
C ASP A 129 -14.34 15.28 -4.41
N PHE A 130 -13.17 15.78 -4.01
CA PHE A 130 -12.50 15.29 -2.80
C PHE A 130 -13.38 15.50 -1.54
N TYR A 131 -13.13 14.71 -0.49
CA TYR A 131 -13.83 14.85 0.79
C TYR A 131 -13.62 16.23 1.42
N ASP A 132 -14.67 16.83 1.96
CA ASP A 132 -14.66 18.23 2.42
C ASP A 132 -13.56 18.54 3.45
N THR A 133 -13.11 17.54 4.23
CA THR A 133 -12.00 17.71 5.16
C THR A 133 -10.69 17.10 4.63
N PRO A 134 -9.53 17.81 4.78
CA PRO A 134 -8.22 17.27 4.46
C PRO A 134 -7.92 15.93 5.12
N ASN A 135 -8.41 15.75 6.35
CA ASN A 135 -8.16 14.56 7.15
C ASN A 135 -8.91 13.35 6.58
N GLU A 136 -10.16 13.51 6.13
CA GLU A 136 -10.92 12.43 5.52
C GLU A 136 -10.35 12.02 4.15
N GLU A 137 -10.01 13.00 3.30
CA GLU A 137 -9.40 12.69 1.99
C GLU A 137 -8.07 11.95 2.15
N PHE A 138 -7.23 12.39 3.10
CA PHE A 138 -6.01 11.66 3.45
C PHE A 138 -6.35 10.27 3.97
N PHE A 139 -7.28 10.17 4.93
CA PHE A 139 -7.64 8.92 5.58
C PHE A 139 -8.14 7.88 4.58
N TYR A 140 -8.97 8.28 3.62
CA TYR A 140 -9.47 7.43 2.55
C TYR A 140 -8.33 6.92 1.67
N ARG A 141 -7.54 7.81 1.06
CA ARG A 141 -6.42 7.41 0.17
C ARG A 141 -5.37 6.58 0.90
N TRP A 142 -4.99 7.01 2.09
CA TRP A 142 -4.00 6.32 2.91
C TRP A 142 -4.49 4.94 3.36
N GLY A 143 -5.73 4.83 3.83
CA GLY A 143 -6.29 3.56 4.24
C GLY A 143 -6.43 2.58 3.08
N LEU A 144 -6.80 3.06 1.88
CA LEU A 144 -6.72 2.24 0.67
C LEU A 144 -5.29 1.78 0.41
N SER A 145 -4.30 2.66 0.32
CA SER A 145 -2.93 2.26 0.02
C SER A 145 -2.32 1.33 1.07
N ALA A 146 -2.37 1.71 2.35
CA ALA A 146 -1.69 0.99 3.42
C ALA A 146 -2.33 -0.37 3.72
N LEU A 147 -3.66 -0.48 3.72
CA LEU A 147 -4.32 -1.75 4.05
C LEU A 147 -4.31 -2.75 2.88
N PHE A 148 -4.07 -2.29 1.63
CA PHE A 148 -4.11 -3.16 0.43
C PHE A 148 -2.78 -3.45 -0.23
N HIS A 149 -1.68 -2.80 0.15
CA HIS A 149 -0.44 -2.89 -0.63
C HIS A 149 0.10 -4.32 -0.82
N ASP A 150 -0.08 -5.17 0.19
CA ASP A 150 0.37 -6.57 0.19
C ASP A 150 -0.70 -7.60 -0.24
N ILE A 151 -1.85 -7.17 -0.75
CA ILE A 151 -2.96 -8.10 -1.00
C ILE A 151 -2.64 -9.22 -2.01
N ALA A 152 -1.67 -9.00 -2.90
CA ALA A 152 -1.20 -9.97 -3.88
C ALA A 152 0.04 -10.77 -3.44
N TYR A 153 0.52 -10.58 -2.21
CA TYR A 153 1.68 -11.31 -1.67
C TYR A 153 1.58 -12.85 -1.77
N PRO A 154 0.39 -13.48 -1.65
CA PRO A 154 0.22 -14.91 -1.92
C PRO A 154 0.76 -15.38 -3.27
N LEU A 155 0.69 -14.55 -4.32
CA LEU A 155 1.24 -14.90 -5.64
C LEU A 155 2.76 -15.08 -5.58
N GLU A 156 3.44 -14.17 -4.88
CA GLU A 156 4.89 -14.22 -4.70
C GLU A 156 5.32 -15.43 -3.86
N ILE A 157 4.58 -15.73 -2.77
CA ILE A 157 4.83 -16.89 -1.92
C ILE A 157 4.80 -18.19 -2.74
N ILE A 158 3.81 -18.38 -3.61
CA ILE A 158 3.63 -19.63 -4.39
C ILE A 158 4.87 -19.94 -5.22
N ILE A 159 5.42 -18.94 -5.92
CA ILE A 159 6.63 -19.14 -6.74
C ILE A 159 7.83 -19.44 -5.85
N LYS A 160 8.03 -18.68 -4.76
CA LYS A 160 9.14 -18.94 -3.83
C LYS A 160 9.08 -20.35 -3.26
N GLN A 161 7.91 -20.81 -2.83
CA GLN A 161 7.73 -22.15 -2.28
C GLN A 161 7.99 -23.26 -3.28
N THR A 162 7.54 -23.07 -4.52
CA THR A 162 7.80 -24.05 -5.55
C THR A 162 9.29 -24.15 -5.84
N ASN A 163 9.99 -23.02 -5.92
CA ASN A 163 11.44 -23.00 -6.12
C ASN A 163 12.19 -23.68 -4.97
N GLU A 164 11.82 -23.41 -3.72
CA GLU A 164 12.42 -24.07 -2.54
C GLU A 164 12.17 -25.59 -2.53
N TYR A 165 10.96 -26.03 -2.86
CA TYR A 165 10.65 -27.46 -2.94
C TYR A 165 11.46 -28.17 -4.03
N ILE A 166 11.60 -27.54 -5.19
CA ILE A 166 12.40 -28.11 -6.29
C ILE A 166 13.88 -28.17 -5.94
N LYS A 167 14.42 -27.13 -5.30
CA LYS A 167 15.78 -27.13 -4.78
C LYS A 167 15.98 -28.31 -3.83
N PHE A 168 15.09 -28.49 -2.85
CA PHE A 168 15.13 -29.61 -1.91
C PHE A 168 15.09 -31.00 -2.59
N VAL A 169 14.26 -31.19 -3.62
CA VAL A 169 14.20 -32.47 -4.35
C VAL A 169 15.45 -32.69 -5.22
N SER A 170 16.01 -31.62 -5.78
CA SER A 170 17.17 -31.66 -6.68
C SER A 170 18.50 -31.89 -5.95
N GLU A 171 18.57 -31.53 -4.65
CA GLU A 171 19.75 -31.72 -3.78
C GLU A 171 20.23 -33.18 -3.68
N TYR A 172 19.38 -34.15 -4.00
CA TYR A 172 19.71 -35.58 -3.96
C TYR A 172 20.08 -36.19 -5.33
N SER A 173 20.26 -35.37 -6.37
CA SER A 173 20.67 -35.83 -7.71
C SER A 173 22.14 -35.53 -7.98
N ASP A 174 22.89 -36.52 -8.49
CA ASP A 174 24.32 -36.38 -8.86
C ASP A 174 24.54 -35.43 -10.07
N THR A 175 23.47 -34.95 -10.68
CA THR A 175 23.49 -33.95 -11.76
C THR A 175 23.30 -32.56 -11.17
N ILE A 176 24.41 -31.89 -10.84
CA ILE A 176 24.44 -30.45 -10.56
C ILE A 176 24.23 -29.71 -11.87
N GLY A 177 22.98 -29.65 -12.34
CA GLY A 177 22.50 -28.66 -13.29
C GLY A 177 21.54 -27.73 -12.57
N GLU A 178 21.52 -26.45 -12.91
CA GLU A 178 20.53 -25.48 -12.40
C GLU A 178 19.11 -25.95 -12.71
N THR A 179 18.52 -26.78 -11.85
CA THR A 179 17.13 -27.25 -11.98
C THR A 179 16.19 -26.20 -11.40
N GLY A 180 16.13 -25.03 -12.03
CA GLY A 180 15.08 -24.05 -11.79
C GLY A 180 13.82 -24.43 -12.58
N ILE A 181 12.68 -24.63 -11.91
CA ILE A 181 11.39 -24.65 -12.62
C ILE A 181 10.97 -23.21 -12.87
N ASN A 182 10.82 -22.84 -14.15
CA ASN A 182 10.20 -21.58 -14.53
C ASN A 182 8.68 -21.72 -14.47
N ILE A 183 8.06 -21.21 -13.41
CA ILE A 183 6.61 -20.99 -13.37
C ILE A 183 6.31 -19.71 -14.14
N LYS A 184 5.65 -19.85 -15.29
CA LYS A 184 5.19 -18.70 -16.07
C LYS A 184 3.79 -18.27 -15.62
N LEU A 185 3.68 -17.04 -15.15
CA LEU A 185 2.41 -16.35 -15.04
C LEU A 185 1.96 -15.92 -16.44
N SER A 186 0.83 -16.46 -16.91
CA SER A 186 0.21 -16.03 -18.16
C SER A 186 -0.94 -15.07 -17.88
N THR A 187 -0.74 -13.80 -18.21
CA THR A 187 -1.82 -12.80 -18.28
C THR A 187 -2.15 -12.52 -19.75
N ASN A 188 -3.40 -12.24 -20.06
CA ASN A 188 -3.81 -11.78 -21.39
C ASN A 188 -4.25 -10.31 -21.34
N ASN A 189 -4.41 -9.68 -22.50
CA ASN A 189 -4.84 -8.27 -22.58
C ASN A 189 -6.18 -8.00 -21.88
N SER A 190 -7.07 -9.00 -21.78
CA SER A 190 -8.33 -8.84 -21.04
C SER A 190 -8.15 -8.70 -19.52
N PHE A 191 -7.03 -9.18 -18.97
CA PHE A 191 -6.71 -9.01 -17.56
C PHE A 191 -6.52 -7.53 -17.21
N PHE A 192 -5.93 -6.74 -18.10
CA PHE A 192 -5.65 -5.32 -17.87
C PHE A 192 -6.76 -4.37 -18.34
N ASN A 193 -7.72 -4.86 -19.14
CA ASN A 193 -8.82 -4.08 -19.68
C ASN A 193 -9.76 -3.56 -18.58
N LEU A 194 -10.02 -2.24 -18.59
CA LEU A 194 -10.88 -1.50 -17.68
C LEU A 194 -11.66 -0.43 -18.47
N PRO A 195 -12.73 -0.80 -19.19
CA PRO A 195 -13.46 0.13 -20.07
C PRO A 195 -13.83 1.44 -19.37
N ILE A 196 -13.70 2.58 -20.06
CA ILE A 196 -13.93 3.91 -19.47
C ILE A 196 -15.26 3.95 -18.70
N LEU A 197 -15.20 4.32 -17.42
CA LEU A 197 -16.36 4.47 -16.56
C LEU A 197 -17.15 5.71 -16.97
N LYS A 198 -18.45 5.53 -17.20
CA LYS A 198 -19.36 6.61 -17.62
C LYS A 198 -20.21 7.06 -16.43
N PRO A 199 -20.43 8.37 -16.25
CA PRO A 199 -21.36 8.86 -15.24
C PRO A 199 -22.79 8.45 -15.60
N ARG A 200 -23.70 8.52 -14.61
CA ARG A 200 -25.15 8.38 -14.84
C ARG A 200 -25.62 9.34 -15.92
N SER A 201 -26.58 8.92 -16.75
CA SER A 201 -27.12 9.71 -17.87
C SER A 201 -27.53 11.13 -17.44
N GLU A 202 -28.22 11.24 -16.32
CA GLU A 202 -28.71 12.50 -15.73
C GLU A 202 -27.60 13.45 -15.26
N SER A 203 -26.41 12.91 -14.96
CA SER A 203 -25.26 13.67 -14.46
C SER A 203 -24.16 13.88 -15.51
N LYS A 204 -24.36 13.37 -16.75
CA LYS A 204 -23.33 13.32 -17.79
C LYS A 204 -22.81 14.70 -18.17
N ASP A 205 -23.69 15.67 -18.41
CA ASP A 205 -23.29 17.01 -18.85
C ASP A 205 -22.56 17.75 -17.73
N ARG A 206 -23.04 17.62 -16.48
CA ARG A 206 -22.38 18.18 -15.29
C ARG A 206 -21.00 17.57 -15.08
N PHE A 207 -20.86 16.26 -15.21
CA PHE A 207 -19.59 15.55 -15.09
C PHE A 207 -18.61 16.00 -16.19
N ASN A 208 -19.07 16.02 -17.44
CA ASN A 208 -18.24 16.44 -18.57
C ASN A 208 -17.79 17.89 -18.44
N ALA A 209 -18.68 18.79 -18.01
CA ALA A 209 -18.31 20.19 -17.75
C ALA A 209 -17.27 20.31 -16.63
N LYS A 210 -17.40 19.50 -15.57
CA LYS A 210 -16.49 19.49 -14.42
C LYS A 210 -15.10 18.93 -14.75
N TYR A 211 -15.02 17.93 -15.63
CA TYR A 211 -13.79 17.17 -15.91
C TYR A 211 -13.31 17.24 -17.35
N ASN A 212 -13.78 18.21 -18.15
CA ASN A 212 -13.39 18.37 -19.56
C ASN A 212 -11.87 18.47 -19.79
N LYS A 213 -11.13 19.07 -18.87
CA LYS A 213 -9.67 19.23 -18.95
C LYS A 213 -8.90 17.94 -18.65
N PHE A 214 -9.56 16.92 -18.10
CA PHE A 214 -8.94 15.68 -17.61
C PHE A 214 -9.32 14.46 -18.45
N GLN A 215 -9.83 14.64 -19.67
CA GLN A 215 -10.21 13.54 -20.55
C GLN A 215 -9.04 12.58 -20.85
N SER A 216 -7.80 13.09 -20.86
CA SER A 216 -6.59 12.27 -21.03
C SER A 216 -6.33 11.28 -19.89
N ARG A 217 -6.91 11.50 -18.69
CA ARG A 217 -6.85 10.54 -17.57
C ARG A 217 -7.84 9.38 -17.73
N PHE A 218 -8.85 9.52 -18.58
CA PHE A 218 -9.88 8.50 -18.75
C PHE A 218 -9.44 7.45 -19.77
N LEU A 219 -8.58 6.55 -19.29
CA LEU A 219 -8.03 5.44 -20.07
C LEU A 219 -8.80 4.16 -19.77
N ASP A 220 -8.78 3.22 -20.72
CA ASP A 220 -9.54 1.97 -20.69
C ASP A 220 -8.71 0.76 -20.25
N ASN A 221 -7.53 0.98 -19.70
CA ASN A 221 -6.59 -0.08 -19.34
C ASN A 221 -5.79 0.30 -18.08
N SER A 222 -5.68 -0.65 -17.14
CA SER A 222 -4.95 -0.49 -15.87
C SER A 222 -3.49 -0.07 -16.05
N ILE A 223 -2.77 -0.67 -17.00
CA ILE A 223 -1.38 -0.32 -17.32
C ILE A 223 -1.29 1.12 -17.81
N SER A 224 -2.16 1.51 -18.75
CA SER A 224 -2.19 2.87 -19.27
C SER A 224 -2.51 3.90 -18.17
N LEU A 225 -3.43 3.57 -17.25
CA LEU A 225 -3.77 4.42 -16.10
C LEU A 225 -2.57 4.62 -15.18
N LEU A 226 -1.90 3.54 -14.78
CA LEU A 226 -0.71 3.60 -13.92
C LEU A 226 0.44 4.34 -14.62
N ALA A 227 0.71 4.03 -15.89
CA ALA A 227 1.73 4.70 -16.70
C ALA A 227 1.50 6.22 -16.77
N TYR A 228 0.25 6.65 -16.96
CA TYR A 228 -0.10 8.07 -17.01
C TYR A 228 0.12 8.76 -15.65
N THR A 229 -0.24 8.12 -14.54
CA THR A 229 0.02 8.66 -13.20
C THR A 229 1.52 8.81 -12.93
N LEU A 230 2.33 7.82 -13.35
CA LEU A 230 3.78 7.88 -13.20
C LEU A 230 4.40 8.97 -14.09
N TYR A 231 3.91 9.12 -15.32
CA TYR A 231 4.26 10.23 -16.22
C TYR A 231 4.02 11.59 -15.56
N GLU A 232 2.82 11.82 -15.00
CA GLU A 232 2.47 13.10 -14.36
C GLU A 232 3.30 13.40 -13.11
N ASN A 233 3.57 12.38 -12.28
CA ASN A 233 4.20 12.57 -10.98
C ASN A 233 5.74 12.63 -11.04
N PHE A 234 6.35 11.96 -12.01
CA PHE A 234 7.81 11.83 -12.13
C PHE A 234 8.39 12.48 -13.38
N ASN A 235 7.56 13.04 -14.27
CA ASN A 235 7.97 13.66 -15.52
C ASN A 235 8.80 12.71 -16.41
N LEU A 236 8.39 11.44 -16.43
CA LEU A 236 8.98 10.39 -17.26
C LEU A 236 8.48 10.49 -18.70
N ASN A 237 9.07 9.74 -19.63
CA ASN A 237 8.49 9.59 -20.96
C ASN A 237 7.31 8.59 -20.90
N LEU A 238 6.12 9.02 -21.31
CA LEU A 238 4.90 8.19 -21.24
C LEU A 238 5.02 6.88 -22.06
N HIS A 239 5.66 6.93 -23.22
CA HIS A 239 5.84 5.75 -24.07
C HIS A 239 6.80 4.74 -23.41
N GLU A 240 7.90 5.21 -22.83
CA GLU A 240 8.88 4.34 -22.16
C GLU A 240 8.29 3.67 -20.93
N ILE A 241 7.63 4.43 -20.05
CA ILE A 241 7.02 3.83 -18.83
C ILE A 241 5.88 2.89 -19.17
N LYS A 242 5.06 3.22 -20.17
CA LYS A 242 3.99 2.32 -20.63
C LYS A 242 4.58 1.03 -21.19
N ASN A 243 5.60 1.12 -22.04
CA ASN A 243 6.26 -0.06 -22.61
C ASN A 243 6.91 -0.92 -21.52
N ASN A 244 7.53 -0.31 -20.51
CA ASN A 244 8.07 -1.08 -19.38
C ASN A 244 6.95 -1.83 -18.63
N LEU A 245 5.84 -1.16 -18.31
CA LEU A 245 4.72 -1.79 -17.60
C LEU A 245 3.98 -2.84 -18.45
N ASP A 246 3.84 -2.65 -19.75
CA ASP A 246 3.24 -3.64 -20.67
C ASP A 246 4.06 -4.95 -20.66
N ASN A 247 5.38 -4.85 -20.63
CA ASN A 247 6.30 -6.01 -20.64
C ASN A 247 6.64 -6.51 -19.22
N PHE A 248 6.08 -5.92 -18.16
CA PHE A 248 6.52 -6.18 -16.80
C PHE A 248 6.23 -7.61 -16.33
N VAL A 249 5.12 -8.21 -16.78
CA VAL A 249 4.81 -9.64 -16.51
C VAL A 249 5.82 -10.56 -17.19
N GLU A 250 6.25 -10.24 -18.41
CA GLU A 250 7.28 -11.01 -19.11
C GLU A 250 8.62 -10.90 -18.40
N ASN A 251 9.02 -9.70 -18.00
CA ASN A 251 10.23 -9.46 -17.21
C ASN A 251 10.21 -10.20 -15.86
N MET A 252 9.08 -10.20 -15.15
CA MET A 252 8.88 -10.97 -13.92
C MET A 252 9.09 -12.48 -14.15
N ASN A 253 8.54 -13.02 -15.24
CA ASN A 253 8.70 -14.42 -15.61
C ASN A 253 10.15 -14.77 -15.98
N GLU A 254 10.86 -13.89 -16.69
CA GLU A 254 12.27 -14.08 -17.06
C GLU A 254 13.20 -14.10 -15.85
N ASN A 255 12.88 -13.30 -14.84
CA ASN A 255 13.68 -13.17 -13.62
C ASN A 255 13.19 -14.05 -12.46
N ASN A 256 12.18 -14.91 -12.68
CA ASN A 256 11.56 -15.74 -11.64
C ASN A 256 11.16 -14.97 -10.37
N ARG A 257 10.69 -13.73 -10.55
CA ARG A 257 10.29 -12.84 -9.46
C ARG A 257 8.90 -12.30 -9.72
N ILE A 258 8.05 -12.30 -8.70
CA ILE A 258 6.76 -11.61 -8.74
C ILE A 258 6.88 -10.30 -7.96
N ASP A 259 6.36 -9.22 -8.53
CA ASP A 259 6.12 -7.97 -7.85
C ASP A 259 4.69 -7.97 -7.30
N HIS A 260 4.53 -8.19 -5.99
CA HIS A 260 3.20 -8.16 -5.36
C HIS A 260 2.56 -6.78 -5.45
N GLY A 261 3.33 -5.68 -5.35
CA GLY A 261 2.81 -4.32 -5.49
C GLY A 261 2.14 -4.07 -6.84
N PHE A 262 2.72 -4.59 -7.93
CA PHE A 262 2.09 -4.52 -9.26
C PHE A 262 0.74 -5.24 -9.32
N PHE A 263 0.66 -6.49 -8.85
CA PHE A 263 -0.60 -7.23 -8.86
C PHE A 263 -1.62 -6.66 -7.88
N SER A 264 -1.20 -6.22 -6.70
CA SER A 264 -2.05 -5.55 -5.71
C SER A 264 -2.70 -4.29 -6.30
N ALA A 265 -1.94 -3.47 -7.03
CA ALA A 265 -2.45 -2.28 -7.71
C ALA A 265 -3.50 -2.64 -8.78
N ILE A 266 -3.23 -3.66 -9.61
CA ILE A 266 -4.18 -4.09 -10.64
C ILE A 266 -5.46 -4.68 -10.03
N ILE A 267 -5.35 -5.50 -8.98
CA ILE A 267 -6.50 -6.07 -8.27
C ILE A 267 -7.39 -4.95 -7.72
N MET A 268 -6.78 -3.96 -7.06
CA MET A 268 -7.51 -2.79 -6.55
C MET A 268 -8.27 -2.07 -7.68
N LEU A 269 -7.60 -1.75 -8.78
CA LEU A 269 -8.23 -1.07 -9.92
C LEU A 269 -9.38 -1.90 -10.51
N LYS A 270 -9.19 -3.20 -10.71
CA LYS A 270 -10.25 -4.08 -11.27
C LYS A 270 -11.48 -4.12 -10.37
N TRP A 271 -11.29 -4.19 -9.06
CA TRP A 271 -12.39 -4.36 -8.13
C TRP A 271 -13.16 -3.07 -7.92
N TYR A 272 -12.47 -1.94 -7.74
CA TYR A 272 -13.14 -0.65 -7.67
C TYR A 272 -13.81 -0.26 -8.99
N HIS A 273 -13.21 -0.61 -10.13
CA HIS A 273 -13.86 -0.44 -11.44
C HIS A 273 -15.18 -1.21 -11.50
N TYR A 274 -15.17 -2.48 -11.12
CA TYR A 274 -16.36 -3.31 -11.04
C TYR A 274 -17.43 -2.70 -10.12
N LEU A 275 -17.05 -2.29 -8.90
CA LEU A 275 -17.98 -1.73 -7.92
C LEU A 275 -18.60 -0.43 -8.41
N ILE A 276 -17.78 0.53 -8.88
CA ILE A 276 -18.26 1.82 -9.37
C ILE A 276 -19.19 1.65 -10.57
N LYS A 277 -18.83 0.75 -11.50
CA LYS A 277 -19.69 0.42 -12.65
C LYS A 277 -21.02 -0.17 -12.21
N ARG A 278 -21.01 -1.07 -11.22
CA ARG A 278 -22.19 -1.80 -10.77
C ARG A 278 -23.14 -0.93 -9.95
N THR A 279 -22.62 -0.06 -9.10
CA THR A 279 -23.42 0.86 -8.26
C THR A 279 -23.73 2.20 -8.94
N ASN A 280 -23.23 2.40 -10.17
CA ASN A 280 -23.27 3.66 -10.88
C ASN A 280 -22.77 4.82 -10.00
N TRP A 281 -21.70 4.59 -9.25
CA TRP A 281 -21.07 5.59 -8.39
C TRP A 281 -20.38 6.66 -9.24
N ASN A 282 -19.99 7.79 -8.64
CA ASN A 282 -19.27 8.85 -9.33
C ASN A 282 -17.92 8.33 -9.87
N PRO A 283 -17.71 8.30 -11.21
CA PRO A 283 -16.46 7.81 -11.80
C PRO A 283 -15.22 8.58 -11.38
N ALA A 284 -15.35 9.84 -10.94
CA ALA A 284 -14.19 10.62 -10.51
C ALA A 284 -13.47 9.98 -9.31
N TYR A 285 -14.18 9.26 -8.44
CA TYR A 285 -13.53 8.53 -7.34
C TYR A 285 -12.54 7.47 -7.86
N PHE A 286 -12.82 6.86 -9.00
CA PHE A 286 -11.93 5.89 -9.62
C PHE A 286 -10.63 6.54 -10.10
N TYR A 287 -10.74 7.61 -10.90
CA TYR A 287 -9.62 8.21 -11.62
C TYR A 287 -8.75 9.14 -10.77
N PHE A 288 -9.20 9.50 -9.56
CA PHE A 288 -8.48 10.41 -8.67
C PHE A 288 -7.98 9.70 -7.41
N PRO A 289 -8.79 9.45 -6.35
CA PRO A 289 -8.27 8.83 -5.14
C PRO A 289 -7.92 7.35 -5.29
N ILE A 290 -8.72 6.55 -6.01
CA ILE A 290 -8.45 5.10 -6.16
C ILE A 290 -7.22 4.87 -7.04
N LEU A 291 -7.10 5.58 -8.17
CA LEU A 291 -5.92 5.50 -9.03
C LEU A 291 -4.65 5.96 -8.31
N ASP A 292 -4.71 7.06 -7.55
CA ASP A 292 -3.59 7.55 -6.73
C ASP A 292 -3.19 6.55 -5.62
N SER A 293 -4.18 5.88 -5.04
CA SER A 293 -3.93 4.83 -4.04
C SER A 293 -3.28 3.60 -4.69
N SER A 294 -3.75 3.22 -5.88
CA SER A 294 -3.23 2.08 -6.65
C SER A 294 -1.82 2.35 -7.18
N SER A 295 -1.53 3.56 -7.64
CA SER A 295 -0.16 3.95 -8.04
C SER A 295 0.78 3.96 -6.85
N SER A 296 0.31 4.36 -5.67
CA SER A 296 1.10 4.25 -4.43
C SER A 296 1.45 2.79 -4.11
N ILE A 297 0.48 1.89 -4.25
CA ILE A 297 0.68 0.45 -4.10
C ILE A 297 1.62 -0.10 -5.17
N LEU A 298 1.57 0.34 -6.42
CA LEU A 298 2.59 -0.06 -7.39
C LEU A 298 4.00 0.38 -6.92
N LEU A 299 4.12 1.65 -6.55
CA LEU A 299 5.40 2.30 -6.30
C LEU A 299 6.13 1.76 -5.07
N HIS A 300 5.43 1.19 -4.07
CA HIS A 300 6.12 0.73 -2.86
C HIS A 300 7.20 -0.33 -3.13
N ASN A 301 7.01 -1.12 -4.18
CA ASN A 301 8.00 -2.10 -4.65
C ASN A 301 8.66 -1.65 -5.97
N TYR A 302 7.85 -1.20 -6.93
CA TYR A 302 8.30 -0.83 -8.28
C TYR A 302 9.26 0.35 -8.32
N TYR A 303 9.16 1.30 -7.36
CA TYR A 303 10.02 2.50 -7.37
C TYR A 303 11.50 2.12 -7.24
N LYS A 304 11.84 1.34 -6.21
CA LYS A 304 13.22 0.92 -5.95
C LYS A 304 13.74 0.01 -7.06
N HIS A 305 12.94 -0.96 -7.48
CA HIS A 305 13.40 -2.04 -8.34
C HIS A 305 13.35 -1.75 -9.83
N THR A 306 12.62 -0.70 -10.23
CA THR A 306 12.46 -0.36 -11.64
C THR A 306 12.77 1.11 -11.89
N LEU A 307 12.17 2.04 -11.15
CA LEU A 307 12.32 3.47 -11.46
C LEU A 307 13.67 4.05 -11.05
N MET A 308 14.32 3.50 -10.02
CA MET A 308 15.68 3.88 -9.64
C MET A 308 16.77 3.18 -10.47
N GLU A 309 16.40 2.15 -11.23
CA GLU A 309 17.30 1.37 -12.07
C GLU A 309 17.24 1.85 -13.53
N ASP A 310 18.11 1.30 -14.38
CA ASP A 310 18.08 1.54 -15.82
C ASP A 310 16.72 1.08 -16.42
N PRO A 311 16.08 1.84 -17.33
CA PRO A 311 16.57 3.06 -17.99
C PRO A 311 16.20 4.38 -17.27
N PHE A 312 15.39 4.33 -16.21
CA PHE A 312 14.79 5.53 -15.64
C PHE A 312 15.73 6.30 -14.69
N ASN A 313 16.58 5.57 -13.96
CA ASN A 313 17.66 6.12 -13.12
C ASN A 313 17.20 7.26 -12.18
N LEU A 314 15.98 7.16 -11.63
CA LEU A 314 15.46 8.16 -10.71
C LEU A 314 16.25 8.15 -9.38
N SER A 315 16.37 9.34 -8.79
CA SER A 315 16.88 9.48 -7.42
C SER A 315 15.85 9.02 -6.39
N GLN A 316 16.15 9.21 -5.10
CA GLN A 316 15.18 9.07 -4.01
C GLN A 316 13.81 9.73 -4.32
N ILE A 317 12.71 9.07 -3.95
CA ILE A 317 11.36 9.62 -4.08
C ILE A 317 11.21 10.83 -3.16
N ARG A 318 10.71 11.92 -3.73
CA ARG A 318 10.36 13.13 -3.00
C ARG A 318 8.91 13.10 -2.55
N ALA A 319 8.63 13.60 -1.35
CA ALA A 319 7.27 13.61 -0.80
C ALA A 319 6.30 14.41 -1.69
N ARG A 320 6.81 15.43 -2.39
CA ARG A 320 6.02 16.27 -3.31
C ARG A 320 5.64 15.59 -4.64
N GLN A 321 6.37 14.55 -5.05
CA GLN A 321 6.08 13.84 -6.30
C GLN A 321 4.86 12.93 -6.14
N HIS A 322 4.82 12.19 -5.04
CA HIS A 322 3.71 11.28 -4.73
C HIS A 322 3.62 11.06 -3.22
N PRO A 323 2.86 11.89 -2.48
CA PRO A 323 2.90 11.91 -1.01
C PRO A 323 2.45 10.60 -0.35
N ILE A 324 1.46 9.92 -0.94
CA ILE A 324 0.95 8.64 -0.43
C ILE A 324 1.97 7.51 -0.68
N ALA A 325 2.54 7.39 -1.88
CA ALA A 325 3.61 6.44 -2.18
C ALA A 325 4.86 6.65 -1.32
N TYR A 326 5.29 7.90 -1.17
CA TYR A 326 6.40 8.27 -0.29
C TYR A 326 6.15 7.77 1.14
N LEU A 327 4.94 8.02 1.67
CA LEU A 327 4.59 7.63 3.03
C LEU A 327 4.47 6.12 3.17
N LEU A 328 3.93 5.44 2.14
CA LEU A 328 3.82 3.99 2.11
C LEU A 328 5.19 3.34 2.19
N ILE A 329 6.13 3.72 1.31
CA ILE A 329 7.51 3.22 1.32
C ILE A 329 8.16 3.48 2.69
N LEU A 330 8.02 4.68 3.25
CA LEU A 330 8.60 5.00 4.54
C LEU A 330 8.02 4.14 5.68
N CYS A 331 6.69 3.98 5.72
CA CYS A 331 6.03 3.26 6.82
C CYS A 331 6.21 1.75 6.70
N ASP A 332 6.10 1.19 5.49
CA ASP A 332 6.40 -0.20 5.18
C ASP A 332 7.83 -0.55 5.59
N GLU A 333 8.79 0.26 5.13
CA GLU A 333 10.17 0.06 5.54
C GLU A 333 10.35 0.25 7.05
N LEU A 334 9.69 1.17 7.75
CA LEU A 334 9.87 1.27 9.21
C LEU A 334 9.30 0.07 9.99
N GLN A 335 8.27 -0.60 9.47
CA GLN A 335 7.52 -1.62 10.19
C GLN A 335 8.25 -2.97 10.19
N GLU A 336 8.91 -3.28 11.30
CA GLU A 336 9.63 -4.56 11.51
C GLU A 336 9.26 -5.28 12.82
N TRP A 337 8.41 -4.68 13.66
CA TRP A 337 8.01 -5.27 14.94
C TRP A 337 6.77 -6.13 14.82
N ASN A 338 6.56 -7.04 15.78
CA ASN A 338 5.36 -7.89 15.86
C ASN A 338 5.08 -8.66 14.55
N ARG A 339 6.13 -8.97 13.80
CA ARG A 339 6.07 -9.79 12.61
C ARG A 339 6.31 -11.23 13.03
N GLU A 340 5.24 -11.98 13.27
CA GLU A 340 5.35 -13.40 13.61
C GLU A 340 6.03 -14.14 12.45
N GLY A 341 7.11 -14.84 12.77
CA GLY A 341 7.86 -15.64 11.83
C GLY A 341 7.22 -16.99 11.63
N TYR A 342 6.68 -17.24 10.45
CA TYR A 342 6.14 -18.53 10.04
C TYR A 342 7.21 -19.43 9.37
N GLY A 343 8.39 -18.89 9.06
CA GLY A 343 9.48 -19.61 8.39
C GLY A 343 10.25 -20.57 9.30
N LYS A 344 10.92 -21.57 8.69
CA LYS A 344 11.68 -22.62 9.42
C LYS A 344 12.84 -22.07 10.26
N MET A 345 13.44 -20.94 9.85
CA MET A 345 14.56 -20.31 10.56
C MET A 345 14.14 -19.13 11.44
N ASP A 346 12.96 -18.54 11.22
CA ASP A 346 12.45 -17.40 12.01
C ASP A 346 12.12 -17.76 13.48
N ILE A 347 12.15 -19.04 13.85
CA ILE A 347 11.99 -19.50 15.24
C ILE A 347 13.20 -19.07 16.12
N LYS A 348 14.26 -18.50 15.54
CA LYS A 348 15.42 -17.93 16.26
C LYS A 348 15.36 -16.39 16.36
N ASP A 349 14.40 -15.89 17.14
CA ASP A 349 14.56 -14.92 18.25
C ASP A 349 15.40 -13.62 18.14
N ASP A 350 15.52 -12.95 16.98
CA ASP A 350 16.19 -11.62 16.87
C ASP A 350 15.31 -10.47 16.33
N ALA A 351 14.00 -10.69 16.07
CA ALA A 351 13.11 -9.66 15.52
C ALA A 351 12.62 -8.68 16.61
N PRO A 352 12.39 -7.38 16.27
CA PRO A 352 11.73 -6.46 17.18
C PRO A 352 10.34 -6.97 17.61
N THR A 353 10.04 -6.89 18.90
CA THR A 353 8.75 -7.34 19.46
C THR A 353 7.82 -6.20 19.83
N ASP A 354 8.35 -4.98 19.94
CA ASP A 354 7.60 -3.76 20.20
C ASP A 354 8.46 -2.55 19.81
N PHE A 355 7.94 -1.33 19.99
CA PHE A 355 8.64 -0.11 19.61
C PHE A 355 8.24 1.08 20.50
N ASP A 356 9.11 2.09 20.58
CA ASP A 356 8.73 3.45 20.99
C ASP A 356 8.83 4.38 19.77
N LEU A 357 7.85 5.27 19.64
CA LEU A 357 7.74 6.18 18.51
C LEU A 357 7.75 7.63 19.00
N PHE A 358 8.59 8.46 18.41
CA PHE A 358 8.58 9.90 18.60
C PHE A 358 8.53 10.57 17.22
N ILE A 359 7.59 11.50 17.05
CA ILE A 359 7.44 12.27 15.82
C ILE A 359 7.22 13.72 16.23
N ASP A 360 7.96 14.62 15.59
CA ASP A 360 7.67 16.04 15.60
C ASP A 360 7.80 16.65 14.19
N GLU A 361 7.89 17.97 14.11
CA GLU A 361 8.03 18.69 12.84
C GLU A 361 9.39 18.50 12.16
N LEU A 362 10.42 18.09 12.90
CA LEU A 362 11.81 18.07 12.44
C LEU A 362 12.39 16.66 12.35
N GLU A 363 12.02 15.73 13.23
CA GLU A 363 12.55 14.38 13.28
C GLU A 363 11.49 13.30 13.54
N LEU A 364 11.77 12.11 13.05
CA LEU A 364 11.10 10.87 13.44
C LEU A 364 12.13 10.00 14.16
N LYS A 365 11.80 9.50 15.35
CA LYS A 365 12.60 8.50 16.06
C LYS A 365 11.76 7.26 16.27
N ILE A 366 12.35 6.12 15.93
CA ILE A 366 11.82 4.82 16.28
C ILE A 366 12.87 4.08 17.10
N LYS A 367 12.44 3.54 18.22
CA LYS A 367 13.27 2.68 19.06
C LYS A 367 12.68 1.29 19.10
N TYR A 368 13.37 0.32 18.52
CA TYR A 368 12.93 -1.07 18.50
C TYR A 368 13.20 -1.73 19.87
N LYS A 369 12.26 -2.54 20.32
CA LYS A 369 12.37 -3.32 21.56
C LYS A 369 12.46 -4.79 21.22
N TYR A 370 13.34 -5.49 21.91
CA TYR A 370 13.61 -6.92 21.71
C TYR A 370 13.37 -7.66 23.03
N LEU A 371 12.95 -8.93 22.96
CA LEU A 371 12.76 -9.78 24.14
C LEU A 371 14.10 -10.14 24.79
N GLN A 372 15.15 -10.33 23.99
CA GLN A 372 16.50 -10.64 24.46
C GLN A 372 17.47 -9.49 24.15
N LYS A 373 18.54 -9.34 24.95
CA LYS A 373 19.60 -8.37 24.66
C LYS A 373 20.46 -8.88 23.51
N THR A 374 20.18 -8.39 22.32
CA THR A 374 20.88 -8.73 21.07
C THR A 374 21.68 -7.52 20.57
N ASN A 375 22.83 -7.77 19.95
CA ASN A 375 23.68 -6.71 19.41
C ASN A 375 23.23 -6.39 17.97
N ASN A 376 22.27 -5.47 17.83
CA ASN A 376 21.54 -5.24 16.58
C ASN A 376 22.03 -4.02 15.79
N ASN A 377 23.25 -3.54 16.05
CA ASN A 377 23.78 -2.33 15.42
C ASN A 377 23.81 -2.42 13.89
N ASP A 378 24.14 -3.58 13.33
CA ASP A 378 24.18 -3.79 11.88
C ASP A 378 22.76 -3.70 11.28
N PHE A 379 21.77 -4.34 11.91
CA PHE A 379 20.36 -4.24 11.52
C PHE A 379 19.88 -2.78 11.51
N LEU A 380 20.14 -2.01 12.58
CA LEU A 380 19.71 -0.61 12.67
C LEU A 380 20.35 0.26 11.58
N LYS A 381 21.63 0.03 11.30
CA LYS A 381 22.39 0.74 10.28
C LYS A 381 21.87 0.40 8.87
N GLU A 382 21.74 -0.88 8.55
CA GLU A 382 21.19 -1.34 7.27
C GLU A 382 19.79 -0.79 7.05
N LYS A 383 18.97 -0.73 8.10
CA LYS A 383 17.62 -0.18 8.04
C LYS A 383 17.61 1.30 7.68
N HIS A 384 18.45 2.08 8.37
CA HIS A 384 18.59 3.50 8.10
C HIS A 384 19.11 3.76 6.68
N GLU A 385 20.12 2.99 6.23
CA GLU A 385 20.68 3.08 4.88
C GLU A 385 19.65 2.70 3.81
N LYS A 386 18.88 1.62 4.00
CA LYS A 386 17.82 1.18 3.09
C LYS A 386 16.76 2.26 2.92
N ILE A 387 16.22 2.80 4.01
CA ILE A 387 15.23 3.88 3.97
C ILE A 387 15.82 5.10 3.28
N SER A 388 16.99 5.54 3.74
CA SER A 388 17.66 6.72 3.19
C SER A 388 18.02 6.55 1.72
N SER A 389 18.22 5.34 1.20
CA SER A 389 18.50 5.11 -0.22
C SER A 389 17.29 5.36 -1.12
N ILE A 390 16.06 5.16 -0.61
CA ILE A 390 14.82 5.17 -1.40
C ILE A 390 14.04 6.47 -1.21
N VAL A 391 13.88 6.96 0.03
CA VAL A 391 13.03 8.11 0.35
C VAL A 391 13.84 9.35 0.72
N LYS A 392 13.43 10.52 0.20
CA LYS A 392 14.04 11.80 0.55
C LYS A 392 13.55 12.31 1.90
N ILE A 393 14.05 11.75 3.00
CA ILE A 393 13.62 12.04 4.38
C ILE A 393 13.52 13.55 4.70
N ASN A 394 14.50 14.33 4.27
CA ASN A 394 14.59 15.76 4.58
C ASN A 394 13.47 16.61 3.94
N ASP A 395 12.66 16.04 3.02
CA ASP A 395 11.47 16.71 2.52
C ASP A 395 10.42 16.90 3.63
N ILE A 396 10.38 16.00 4.61
CA ILE A 396 9.44 16.03 5.75
C ILE A 396 10.18 16.37 7.04
N PHE A 397 11.22 15.59 7.36
CA PHE A 397 11.94 15.64 8.63
C PHE A 397 13.33 16.24 8.40
N LYS A 398 13.48 17.55 8.64
CA LYS A 398 14.74 18.28 8.39
C LYS A 398 15.96 17.72 9.14
N ASN A 399 15.72 17.14 10.32
CA ASN A 399 16.75 16.53 11.16
C ASN A 399 16.92 15.03 10.89
N GLY A 400 16.22 14.48 9.90
CA GLY A 400 16.30 13.08 9.51
C GLY A 400 15.40 12.15 10.34
N ILE A 401 15.68 10.86 10.20
CA ILE A 401 15.10 9.80 11.04
C ILE A 401 16.18 9.22 11.96
N LYS A 402 15.81 8.78 13.15
CA LYS A 402 16.69 8.03 14.06
C LYS A 402 16.08 6.67 14.32
N ILE A 403 16.87 5.62 14.13
CA ILE A 403 16.49 4.22 14.32
C ILE A 403 17.40 3.67 15.41
N GLU A 404 16.80 3.31 16.54
CA GLU A 404 17.49 2.97 17.80
C GLU A 404 17.12 1.59 18.34
#